data_AF-A0A2K8U5P1-F1
#
_entry.id   AF-A0A2K8U5P1-F1
#
_cell.length_a   1.000
_cell.length_b   1.000
_cell.length_c   1.000
_cell.angle_alpha   90.00
_cell.angle_beta   90.00
_cell.angle_gamma   90.00
#
_symmetry.space_group_name_H-M   'P 1'
#
loop_
_entity.id
_entity.type
_entity.pdbx_description
1 polymer ?
#
loop_
_entity_poly.entity_id
_entity_poly.type
_entity_poly.pdbx_seq_one_letter_code
_entity_poly.pdbx_strand_id
1 'polypeptide(L)' 'MNITYDWNKGVWSNLPLGVKVSKLHKFNALPVQFSGSYEYNFANAAVVPEWSVNLTVKLLFPM' A
#
# COMPACT_ATOMS: atom_id res chain seq x y z
N MET A 1 3.04 -5.79 -1.27
CA MET A 1 2.37 -6.45 -2.39
C MET A 1 2.99 -7.82 -2.62
N ASN A 2 2.31 -8.88 -2.21
CA ASN A 2 2.71 -10.26 -2.50
C ASN A 2 1.54 -10.94 -3.23
N ILE A 3 1.81 -11.66 -4.31
CA ILE A 3 0.81 -12.39 -5.08
C ILE A 3 0.88 -13.87 -4.69
N THR A 4 -0.25 -14.50 -4.42
CA THR A 4 -0.29 -15.88 -3.92
C THR A 4 -1.42 -16.67 -4.58
N TYR A 5 -1.05 -17.80 -5.19
CA TYR A 5 -1.96 -18.76 -5.82
C TYR A 5 -2.00 -20.05 -5.01
N ASP A 6 -3.20 -20.53 -4.67
CA ASP A 6 -3.41 -21.81 -4.01
C ASP A 6 -3.63 -22.90 -5.06
N TRP A 7 -2.60 -23.70 -5.32
CA TRP A 7 -2.64 -24.80 -6.29
C TRP A 7 -3.61 -25.93 -5.91
N ASN A 8 -3.91 -26.13 -4.63
CA ASN A 8 -4.82 -27.18 -4.18
C ASN A 8 -6.27 -26.81 -4.44
N LYS A 9 -6.60 -25.52 -4.29
CA LYS A 9 -7.95 -24.99 -4.50
C LYS A 9 -8.15 -24.39 -5.89
N GLY A 10 -7.07 -24.21 -6.66
CA GLY A 10 -7.11 -23.64 -8.01
C GLY A 10 -7.49 -22.14 -8.04
N VAL A 11 -7.32 -21.42 -6.92
CA VAL A 11 -7.77 -20.03 -6.77
C VAL A 11 -6.65 -19.10 -6.31
N TRP A 12 -6.77 -17.83 -6.66
CA TRP A 12 -5.95 -16.77 -6.08
C TRP A 12 -6.34 -16.57 -4.62
N SER A 13 -5.36 -16.68 -3.72
CA SER A 13 -5.53 -16.38 -2.30
C SER A 13 -5.17 -14.94 -1.96
N ASN A 14 -4.31 -14.32 -2.78
CA ASN A 14 -3.96 -12.91 -2.68
C ASN A 14 -3.52 -12.39 -4.05
N LEU A 15 -4.20 -11.37 -4.57
CA LEU A 15 -3.86 -10.72 -5.84
C LEU A 15 -4.02 -9.20 -5.69
N PRO A 16 -3.14 -8.54 -4.92
CA PRO A 16 -3.25 -7.12 -4.65
C PRO A 16 -2.65 -6.32 -5.81
N LEU A 17 -3.43 -5.36 -6.31
CA LEU A 17 -2.96 -4.30 -7.20
C LEU A 17 -3.19 -2.96 -6.52
N GLY A 18 -2.14 -2.16 -6.42
CA GLY A 18 -2.23 -0.88 -5.76
C GLY A 18 -1.38 0.18 -6.41
N VAL A 19 -1.74 1.42 -6.14
CA VAL A 19 -0.99 2.61 -6.52
C VAL A 19 -0.59 3.36 -5.26
N LYS A 20 0.63 3.89 -5.27
CA LYS A 20 1.14 4.76 -4.22
C LYS A 20 1.63 6.06 -4.83
N VAL A 21 1.14 7.16 -4.30
CA VAL A 21 1.61 8.50 -4.65
C VAL A 21 2.28 9.11 -3.43
N SER A 22 3.45 9.72 -3.65
CA SER A 22 4.21 10.38 -2.61
C SER A 22 4.63 11.77 -3.06
N LYS A 23 4.48 12.75 -2.18
CA LYS A 23 4.92 14.13 -2.38
C LYS A 23 5.84 14.54 -1.25
N LEU A 24 7.06 14.91 -1.60
CA LEU A 24 8.00 15.57 -0.69
C LEU A 24 7.75 17.08 -0.76
N HIS A 25 7.53 17.72 0.38
CA HIS A 25 7.39 19.16 0.51
C HIS A 25 8.28 19.68 1.63
N LYS A 26 8.96 20.79 1.41
CA LYS A 26 9.88 21.36 2.40
C LYS A 26 9.24 22.58 3.05
N PHE A 27 9.02 22.50 4.37
CA PHE A 27 8.62 23.65 5.17
C PHE A 27 9.87 24.24 5.83
N ASN A 28 10.39 25.34 5.29
CA ASN A 28 11.66 25.96 5.70
C ASN A 28 12.83 24.96 5.70
N ALA A 29 13.27 24.54 6.89
CA ALA A 29 14.37 23.59 7.08
C ALA A 29 13.88 22.13 7.26
N LEU A 30 12.57 21.91 7.42
CA LEU A 30 11.99 20.58 7.70
C LEU A 30 11.35 19.99 6.43
N PRO A 31 11.95 18.95 5.82
CA PRO A 31 11.31 18.19 4.77
C PRO A 31 10.21 17.28 5.34
N VAL A 32 9.05 17.30 4.71
CA VAL A 32 7.88 16.48 5.07
C VAL A 32 7.42 15.72 3.84
N GLN A 33 7.31 14.40 3.97
CA GLN A 33 6.80 13.54 2.91
C GLN A 33 5.38 13.10 3.25
N PHE A 34 4.45 13.42 2.36
CA PHE A 34 3.08 12.92 2.37
C PHE A 34 3.00 11.76 1.40
N SER A 35 2.38 10.65 1.78
CA SER A 35 2.07 9.58 0.84
C SER A 35 0.71 8.99 1.09
N GLY A 36 -0.02 8.76 0.00
CA GLY A 36 -1.24 7.98 -0.01
C GLY A 36 -1.03 6.72 -0.83
N SER A 37 -1.60 5.61 -0.38
CA SER A 37 -1.71 4.40 -1.19
C SER A 37 -3.11 3.83 -1.14
N TYR A 38 -3.53 3.29 -2.28
CA TYR A 38 -4.74 2.52 -2.43
C TYR A 38 -4.36 1.17 -3.02
N GLU A 39 -4.86 0.10 -2.43
CA GLU A 39 -4.63 -1.27 -2.89
C GLU A 39 -5.97 -2.00 -2.92
N TYR A 40 -6.25 -2.69 -4.03
CA TYR A 40 -7.42 -3.54 -4.20
C TYR A 40 -6.96 -4.96 -4.45
N ASN A 41 -7.60 -5.92 -3.77
CA ASN A 41 -7.30 -7.33 -3.85
C ASN A 41 -8.33 -8.03 -4.73
N PHE A 42 -7.89 -8.52 -5.88
CA PHE A 42 -8.73 -9.23 -6.83
C PHE A 42 -8.94 -10.71 -6.46
N ALA A 43 -8.32 -11.19 -5.38
CA ALA A 43 -8.51 -12.56 -4.91
C ALA A 43 -9.87 -12.72 -4.23
N ASN A 44 -10.60 -13.78 -4.60
CA ASN A 44 -11.88 -14.15 -4.01
C ASN A 44 -11.67 -15.02 -2.76
N ALA A 45 -10.81 -14.58 -1.84
CA ALA A 45 -10.41 -15.32 -0.66
C ALA A 45 -10.80 -14.55 0.61
N ALA A 46 -11.63 -15.16 1.46
CA ALA A 46 -12.25 -14.56 2.65
C ALA A 46 -11.29 -14.08 3.77
N VAL A 47 -9.98 -14.24 3.59
CA VAL A 47 -8.98 -14.09 4.67
C VAL A 47 -8.24 -12.75 4.62
N VAL A 48 -8.37 -11.99 3.52
CA VAL A 48 -7.68 -10.70 3.34
C VAL A 48 -8.67 -9.58 3.02
N PRO A 49 -8.41 -8.34 3.46
CA PRO A 49 -9.22 -7.19 3.08
C PRO A 49 -9.26 -7.03 1.55
N GLU A 50 -10.46 -6.81 1.02
CA GLU A 50 -10.69 -6.59 -0.41
C GLU A 50 -10.03 -5.28 -0.89
N TRP A 51 -10.00 -4.26 -0.04
CA TRP A 51 -9.32 -3.02 -0.33
C TRP A 51 -8.65 -2.46 0.91
N SER A 52 -7.60 -1.68 0.70
CA SER A 52 -6.94 -0.94 1.77
C SER A 52 -6.52 0.45 1.29
N VAL A 53 -6.62 1.41 2.21
CA VAL A 53 -6.15 2.78 2.03
C VAL A 53 -5.16 3.07 3.13
N ASN A 54 -4.02 3.65 2.77
CA ASN A 54 -3.04 4.13 3.72
C ASN A 54 -2.69 5.59 3.45
N LEU A 55 -2.65 6.38 4.53
CA LEU A 55 -2.13 7.74 4.52
C LEU A 55 -0.97 7.79 5.50
N THR A 56 0.19 8.24 5.02
CA THR A 56 1.42 8.36 5.82
C THR A 56 1.95 9.78 5.71
N VAL A 57 2.33 10.34 6.85
CA VAL A 57 3.10 11.58 6.95
C VAL A 57 4.45 11.24 7.58
N LYS A 58 5.55 11.58 6.91
CA LYS A 58 6.90 11.37 7.42
C LYS A 58 7.59 12.71 7.62
N LEU A 59 7.98 12.97 8.87
CA LEU A 59 8.81 14.11 9.28
C LEU A 59 10.29 13.69 9.14
N LEU A 60 11.07 14.40 8.33
CA LEU A 60 12.48 14.09 8.11
C LEU A 60 13.33 15.06 8.93
N PHE A 61 13.86 14.59 10.05
CA PHE A 61 14.74 15.40 10.89
C PHE A 61 16.19 15.28 10.40
N PRO A 62 16.96 16.38 10.38
CA PRO A 62 18.40 16.31 10.16
C PRO A 62 19.07 15.48 11.27
N MET A 63 20.08 14.69 10.90
CA MET A 63 20.98 14.02 11.85
C MET A 63 22.05 14.99 12.35
#